data_AF-A0A9Q0TGD3-F1
#
_entry.id   AF-A0A9Q0TGD3-F1
#
_cell.length_a   1.000
_cell.length_b   1.000
_cell.length_c   1.000
_cell.angle_alpha   90.00
_cell.angle_beta   90.00
_cell.angle_gamma   90.00
#
_symmetry.space_group_name_H-M   'P 1'
#
loop_
_entity.id
_entity.type
_entity.pdbx_description
1 polymer ?
#
loop_
_entity_poly.entity_id
_entity_poly.type
_entity_poly.pdbx_seq_one_letter_code
_entity_poly.pdbx_strand_id
1 'polypeptide(L)'
;MERTQLQGPINATLFSPVRLQSIVLSNNQLNGTLDLGTNYGSQLLLIDLQNNSIGEFVQGTGYSKELLLHGNPFCQKVKSDYCIAPQQKNSSYATPTENCVASSCNAQQPPIQNCNCANPITGILHFRSFSFSDFQNGSYYIPLQAAMMEAFKSDQLPVDSISLCDPFKDADDYLEVRLDVCPSGVYFFNRTGFSVITSQLNNITFFKHPHPFGPFFFTLNDNYFTGKANFEQKLVLDIDL
;
A
#
# COMPACT_ATOMS: atom_id res chain seq x y z
N MET A 1 6.85 8.05 -15.05
CA MET A 1 7.05 7.81 -16.49
C MET A 1 8.10 6.72 -16.64
N GLU A 2 7.80 5.55 -16.11
CA GLU A 2 8.68 4.38 -16.21
C GLU A 2 8.51 3.76 -17.60
N ARG A 3 9.58 3.23 -18.21
CA ARG A 3 9.50 2.47 -19.49
C ARG A 3 8.82 3.25 -20.63
N THR A 4 9.09 4.54 -20.71
CA THR A 4 8.52 5.43 -21.74
C THR A 4 9.51 5.82 -22.83
N GLN A 5 10.73 5.25 -22.81
CA GLN A 5 11.81 5.54 -23.76
C GLN A 5 12.27 7.01 -23.75
N LEU A 6 12.12 7.71 -22.62
CA LEU A 6 12.60 9.08 -22.46
C LEU A 6 14.12 9.14 -22.64
N GLN A 7 14.59 10.16 -23.35
CA GLN A 7 15.99 10.35 -23.72
C GLN A 7 16.48 11.74 -23.34
N GLY A 8 17.80 11.88 -23.29
CA GLY A 8 18.48 13.15 -23.03
C GLY A 8 18.78 13.41 -21.56
N PRO A 9 19.35 14.58 -21.25
CA PRO A 9 19.76 14.94 -19.89
C PRO A 9 18.58 15.33 -19.00
N ILE A 10 18.76 15.12 -17.70
CA ILE A 10 17.79 15.52 -16.67
C ILE A 10 18.13 16.95 -16.20
N ASN A 11 17.18 17.87 -16.29
CA ASN A 11 17.35 19.23 -15.79
C ASN A 11 17.05 19.29 -14.29
N ALA A 12 17.92 19.93 -13.50
CA ALA A 12 17.77 20.07 -12.04
C ALA A 12 16.44 20.71 -11.60
N THR A 13 15.84 21.56 -12.45
CA THR A 13 14.53 22.19 -12.18
C THR A 13 13.39 21.19 -12.04
N LEU A 14 13.55 19.97 -12.55
CA LEU A 14 12.58 18.87 -12.36
C LEU A 14 12.38 18.54 -10.88
N PHE A 15 13.42 18.68 -10.05
CA PHE A 15 13.39 18.35 -8.63
C PHE A 15 12.84 19.48 -7.75
N SER A 16 12.69 20.69 -8.29
CA SER A 16 12.31 21.89 -7.54
C SER A 16 10.83 22.06 -7.13
N PRO A 17 9.82 21.39 -7.73
CA PRO A 17 8.43 21.60 -7.32
C PRO A 17 8.17 21.20 -5.85
N VAL A 18 7.59 22.11 -5.07
CA VAL A 18 7.46 21.99 -3.60
C VAL A 18 6.53 20.87 -3.12
N ARG A 19 5.60 20.40 -3.97
CA ARG A 19 4.65 19.32 -3.67
C ARG A 19 5.05 17.98 -4.27
N LEU A 20 6.18 17.92 -4.98
CA LEU A 20 6.62 16.68 -5.62
C LEU A 20 7.14 15.72 -4.57
N GLN A 21 6.52 14.54 -4.47
CA GLN A 21 6.89 13.51 -3.49
C GLN A 21 7.82 12.45 -4.06
N SER A 22 7.59 12.07 -5.32
CA SER A 22 8.39 11.04 -5.97
C SER A 22 8.58 11.35 -7.45
N ILE A 23 9.75 10.99 -7.96
CA ILE A 23 10.06 10.95 -9.38
C ILE A 23 10.40 9.51 -9.73
N VAL A 24 9.63 8.91 -10.62
CA VAL A 24 9.89 7.57 -11.16
C VAL A 24 10.11 7.68 -12.66
N LEU A 25 11.38 7.66 -13.05
CA LEU A 25 11.84 7.66 -14.44
C LEU A 25 12.78 6.48 -14.71
N SER A 26 12.66 5.41 -13.93
CA SER A 26 13.41 4.18 -14.14
C SER A 26 13.08 3.53 -15.48
N ASN A 27 14.01 2.71 -15.98
CA ASN A 27 13.89 1.96 -17.23
C ASN A 27 13.64 2.87 -18.45
N ASN A 28 14.42 3.95 -18.58
CA ASN A 28 14.40 4.84 -19.74
C ASN A 28 15.80 4.92 -20.38
N GLN A 29 16.05 5.91 -21.23
CA GLN A 29 17.31 6.16 -21.93
C GLN A 29 17.88 7.54 -21.56
N LEU A 30 17.58 8.02 -20.35
CA LEU A 30 18.08 9.30 -19.83
C LEU A 30 19.60 9.22 -19.67
N ASN A 31 20.31 10.29 -20.02
CA ASN A 31 21.76 10.26 -20.12
C ASN A 31 22.43 11.53 -19.58
N GLY A 32 23.75 11.61 -19.71
CA GLY A 32 24.53 12.76 -19.27
C GLY A 32 24.82 12.73 -17.76
N THR A 33 24.92 13.92 -17.18
CA THR A 33 25.25 14.13 -15.77
C THR A 33 23.99 14.39 -14.97
N LEU A 34 23.79 13.63 -13.89
CA LEU A 34 22.75 13.90 -12.91
C LEU A 34 23.21 15.01 -11.96
N ASP A 35 22.46 16.11 -11.93
CA ASP A 35 22.59 17.18 -10.95
C ASP A 35 21.22 17.45 -10.33
N LEU A 36 21.09 17.24 -9.01
CA LEU A 36 19.84 17.52 -8.29
C LEU A 36 19.70 19.02 -7.95
N GLY A 37 20.77 19.80 -8.14
CA GLY A 37 20.88 21.15 -7.64
C GLY A 37 20.85 21.22 -6.11
N THR A 38 20.64 22.42 -5.59
CA THR A 38 20.56 22.72 -4.15
C THR A 38 19.14 23.05 -3.67
N ASN A 39 18.20 23.25 -4.60
CA ASN A 39 16.83 23.72 -4.35
C ASN A 39 15.79 22.67 -4.78
N TYR A 40 15.99 21.41 -4.37
CA TYR A 40 14.97 20.39 -4.55
C TYR A 40 13.82 20.57 -3.54
N GLY A 41 12.62 20.14 -3.92
CA GLY A 41 11.41 20.29 -3.11
C GLY A 41 11.51 19.58 -1.77
N SER A 42 11.01 20.20 -0.70
CA SER A 42 11.08 19.67 0.67
C SER A 42 10.27 18.38 0.88
N GLN A 43 9.31 18.12 -0.01
CA GLN A 43 8.48 16.91 0.02
C GLN A 43 9.04 15.77 -0.84
N LEU A 44 10.16 15.96 -1.54
CA LEU A 44 10.70 14.94 -2.45
C LEU A 44 11.40 13.81 -1.69
N LEU A 45 10.72 12.68 -1.56
CA LEU A 45 11.15 11.52 -0.77
C LEU A 45 11.84 10.42 -1.60
N LEU A 46 11.46 10.30 -2.88
CA LEU A 46 11.97 9.25 -3.77
C LEU A 46 12.39 9.82 -5.12
N ILE A 47 13.60 9.47 -5.54
CA ILE A 47 14.09 9.65 -6.91
C ILE A 47 14.52 8.29 -7.43
N ASP A 48 13.70 7.69 -8.29
CA ASP A 48 13.99 6.43 -8.97
C ASP A 48 14.40 6.69 -10.43
N LEU A 49 15.70 6.51 -10.70
CA LEU A 49 16.34 6.65 -12.00
C LEU A 49 17.06 5.37 -12.42
N GLN A 50 16.68 4.22 -11.86
CA GLN A 50 17.30 2.93 -12.17
C GLN A 50 17.26 2.62 -13.67
N ASN A 51 18.23 1.86 -14.15
CA ASN A 51 18.29 1.36 -15.53
C ASN A 51 18.14 2.49 -16.58
N ASN A 52 19.02 3.48 -16.49
CA ASN A 52 19.17 4.55 -17.47
C ASN A 52 20.63 4.59 -17.98
N SER A 53 21.02 5.62 -18.72
CA SER A 53 22.37 5.84 -19.26
C SER A 53 23.12 7.00 -18.58
N ILE A 54 22.87 7.23 -17.29
CA ILE A 54 23.51 8.32 -16.52
C ILE A 54 24.99 7.99 -16.29
N GLY A 55 25.86 8.85 -16.82
CA GLY A 55 27.30 8.62 -16.84
C GLY A 55 28.05 9.17 -15.63
N GLU A 56 27.52 10.25 -15.06
CA GLU A 56 28.13 11.04 -13.97
C GLU A 56 27.04 11.53 -13.00
N PHE A 57 27.42 11.73 -11.74
CA PHE A 57 26.55 12.28 -10.70
C PHE A 57 27.31 13.34 -9.90
N VAL A 58 26.75 14.55 -9.83
CA VAL A 58 27.32 15.64 -9.02
C VAL A 58 27.07 15.31 -7.54
N GLN A 59 28.09 14.75 -6.88
CA GLN A 59 28.03 14.43 -5.45
C GLN A 59 28.02 15.71 -4.59
N GLY A 60 27.38 15.65 -3.43
CA GLY A 60 27.34 16.77 -2.47
C GLY A 60 26.10 17.66 -2.53
N THR A 61 25.05 17.24 -3.25
CA THR A 61 23.76 17.97 -3.29
C THR A 61 23.03 18.00 -1.93
N GLY A 62 23.41 17.16 -0.98
CA GLY A 62 22.80 17.10 0.36
C GLY A 62 21.48 16.32 0.42
N TYR A 63 21.07 15.68 -0.68
CA TYR A 63 19.87 14.84 -0.71
C TYR A 63 20.05 13.61 0.18
N SER A 64 19.19 13.48 1.20
CA SER A 64 19.29 12.44 2.24
C SER A 64 18.12 11.47 2.26
N LYS A 65 17.23 11.56 1.26
CA LYS A 65 16.09 10.64 1.09
C LYS A 65 16.46 9.54 0.09
N GLU A 66 15.47 8.79 -0.40
CA GLU A 66 15.71 7.60 -1.21
C GLU A 66 16.08 7.97 -2.66
N LEU A 67 17.30 7.61 -3.06
CA LEU A 67 17.83 7.82 -4.40
C LEU A 67 18.29 6.48 -4.97
N LEU A 68 17.69 6.07 -6.08
CA LEU A 68 17.94 4.77 -6.71
C LEU A 68 18.55 4.99 -8.10
N LEU A 69 19.82 4.60 -8.24
CA LEU A 69 20.63 4.75 -9.45
C LEU A 69 21.13 3.42 -10.02
N HIS A 70 20.75 2.29 -9.43
CA HIS A 70 21.14 0.96 -9.90
C HIS A 70 20.94 0.79 -11.42
N GLY A 71 21.89 0.12 -12.08
CA GLY A 71 21.83 -0.10 -13.54
C GLY A 71 22.28 1.07 -14.42
N ASN A 72 22.81 2.16 -13.84
CA ASN A 72 23.42 3.25 -14.62
C ASN A 72 24.94 3.08 -14.80
N PRO A 73 25.56 3.57 -15.90
CA PRO A 73 27.02 3.55 -16.10
C PRO A 73 27.83 4.17 -14.96
N PHE A 74 27.31 5.21 -14.31
CA PHE A 74 27.90 5.79 -13.09
C PHE A 74 28.20 4.74 -12.01
N CYS A 75 27.29 3.79 -11.80
CA CYS A 75 27.41 2.75 -10.78
C CYS A 75 28.50 1.70 -11.07
N GLN A 76 29.03 1.66 -12.29
CA GLN A 76 30.19 0.84 -12.62
C GLN A 76 31.50 1.49 -12.15
N LYS A 77 31.51 2.82 -12.03
CA LYS A 77 32.68 3.62 -11.65
C LYS A 77 32.77 3.84 -10.14
N VAL A 78 31.63 3.91 -9.44
CA VAL A 78 31.55 4.28 -8.03
C VAL A 78 30.78 3.22 -7.24
N LYS A 79 31.31 2.81 -6.09
CA LYS A 79 30.58 2.01 -5.10
C LYS A 79 29.86 2.96 -4.14
N SER A 80 28.53 2.97 -4.20
CA SER A 80 27.67 3.81 -3.37
C SER A 80 26.35 3.08 -3.09
N ASP A 81 25.69 3.39 -1.98
CA ASP A 81 24.42 2.78 -1.57
C ASP A 81 23.31 3.01 -2.61
N TYR A 82 23.35 4.14 -3.33
CA TYR A 82 22.40 4.44 -4.42
C TYR A 82 22.50 3.47 -5.59
N CYS A 83 23.60 2.71 -5.70
CA CYS A 83 23.86 1.76 -6.79
C CYS A 83 23.47 0.32 -6.46
N ILE A 84 22.97 0.06 -5.25
CA ILE A 84 22.50 -1.26 -4.82
C ILE A 84 21.08 -1.47 -5.35
N ALA A 85 20.81 -2.65 -5.88
CA ALA A 85 19.46 -3.01 -6.31
C ALA A 85 18.53 -2.99 -5.07
N PRO A 86 17.43 -2.21 -5.10
CA PRO A 86 16.52 -2.16 -3.97
C PRO A 86 15.89 -3.54 -3.77
N GLN A 87 15.92 -4.03 -2.53
CA GLN A 87 15.00 -5.09 -2.12
C GLN A 87 13.60 -4.48 -2.03
N GLN A 88 12.56 -5.19 -2.49
CA GLN A 88 11.18 -4.77 -2.29
C GLN A 88 10.95 -4.48 -0.81
N LYS A 89 10.86 -3.20 -0.45
CA LYS A 89 10.45 -2.80 0.89
C LYS A 89 8.95 -2.99 0.96
N ASN A 90 8.53 -4.03 1.65
CA ASN A 90 7.15 -4.12 2.10
C ASN A 90 6.85 -2.88 2.94
N SER A 91 5.67 -2.31 2.74
CA SER A 91 5.25 -1.15 3.51
C SER A 91 5.19 -1.49 4.99
N SER A 92 5.68 -0.58 5.84
CA SER A 92 5.61 -0.76 7.29
C SER A 92 4.38 -0.10 7.91
N TYR A 93 3.57 0.60 7.13
CA TYR A 93 2.41 1.28 7.64
C TYR A 93 1.36 0.28 8.15
N ALA A 94 0.98 0.47 9.41
CA ALA A 94 -0.18 -0.15 10.01
C ALA A 94 -0.92 0.95 10.78
N THR A 95 -2.24 0.83 10.81
CA THR A 95 -3.08 1.71 11.62
C THR A 95 -2.61 1.69 13.07
N PRO A 96 -2.38 2.86 13.71
CA PRO A 96 -2.05 2.92 15.13
C PRO A 96 -3.15 2.29 15.97
N THR A 97 -2.80 1.25 16.73
CA THR A 97 -3.74 0.59 17.64
C THR A 97 -3.98 1.46 18.87
N GLU A 98 -5.03 2.28 18.89
CA GLU A 98 -5.36 3.04 20.10
C GLU A 98 -5.96 2.20 21.24
N ASN A 99 -6.25 0.91 21.06
CA ASN A 99 -6.86 0.08 22.12
C ASN A 99 -6.44 -1.40 22.16
N CYS A 100 -5.28 -1.78 21.60
CA CYS A 100 -4.76 -3.14 21.77
C CYS A 100 -4.04 -3.30 23.10
N VAL A 101 -4.78 -3.23 24.21
CA VAL A 101 -4.32 -3.89 25.44
C VAL A 101 -4.40 -5.38 25.13
N ALA A 102 -3.25 -6.06 25.14
CA ALA A 102 -3.17 -7.51 25.12
C ALA A 102 -3.86 -8.06 26.38
N SER A 103 -5.19 -8.05 26.38
CA SER A 103 -5.97 -8.92 27.23
C SER A 103 -5.64 -10.32 26.76
N SER A 104 -5.25 -11.18 27.69
CA SER A 104 -4.83 -12.55 27.43
C SER A 104 -5.94 -13.28 26.66
N CYS A 105 -5.77 -13.42 25.34
CA CYS A 105 -6.58 -14.35 24.56
C CYS A 105 -6.32 -15.76 25.13
N ASN A 106 -7.37 -16.57 25.29
CA ASN A 106 -7.20 -17.94 25.79
C ASN A 106 -6.17 -18.69 24.93
N ALA A 107 -5.37 -19.56 25.56
CA ALA A 107 -4.16 -20.20 25.00
C ALA A 107 -4.35 -21.03 23.70
N GLN A 108 -5.56 -21.11 23.15
CA GLN A 108 -5.88 -21.72 21.86
C GLN A 108 -5.90 -20.72 20.69
N GLN A 109 -5.68 -19.43 20.97
CA GLN A 109 -5.93 -18.36 20.01
C GLN A 109 -4.72 -17.44 19.92
N PRO A 110 -4.01 -17.42 18.79
CA PRO A 110 -3.00 -16.42 18.54
C PRO A 110 -3.66 -15.03 18.61
N PRO A 111 -3.11 -14.05 19.34
CA PRO A 111 -3.56 -12.68 19.22
C PRO A 111 -3.36 -12.24 17.77
N ILE A 112 -4.46 -11.97 17.07
CA ILE A 112 -4.42 -11.33 15.76
C ILE A 112 -4.24 -9.85 16.03
N GLN A 113 -3.16 -9.27 15.49
CA GLN A 113 -2.91 -7.84 15.60
C GLN A 113 -4.20 -7.11 15.20
N ASN A 114 -4.71 -6.27 16.09
CA ASN A 114 -5.76 -5.27 15.84
C ASN A 114 -7.22 -5.70 16.07
N CYS A 115 -7.52 -6.97 16.41
CA CYS A 115 -8.86 -7.38 16.84
C CYS A 115 -8.77 -8.06 18.22
N ASN A 116 -9.51 -7.60 19.23
CA ASN A 116 -9.58 -8.21 20.57
C ASN A 116 -10.01 -9.69 20.51
N CYS A 117 -9.06 -10.59 20.27
CA CYS A 117 -9.25 -12.03 20.13
C CYS A 117 -10.36 -12.44 19.14
N ALA A 118 -10.71 -11.62 18.14
CA ALA A 118 -11.76 -11.93 17.16
C ALA A 118 -11.15 -12.29 15.79
N ASN A 119 -11.92 -12.99 14.94
CA ASN A 119 -11.57 -13.38 13.57
C ASN A 119 -12.12 -12.36 12.55
N PRO A 120 -11.30 -11.41 12.06
CA PRO A 120 -11.74 -10.37 11.15
C PRO A 120 -12.05 -10.89 9.74
N ILE A 121 -12.94 -10.19 9.04
CA ILE A 121 -12.98 -10.30 7.58
C ILE A 121 -11.73 -9.59 7.05
N THR A 122 -10.82 -10.36 6.46
CA THR A 122 -9.58 -9.85 5.89
C THR A 122 -9.64 -9.85 4.36
N GLY A 123 -9.24 -8.74 3.76
CA GLY A 123 -9.14 -8.60 2.32
C GLY A 123 -8.31 -7.40 1.90
N ILE A 124 -8.30 -7.11 0.61
CA ILE A 124 -7.60 -5.97 0.01
C ILE A 124 -8.60 -4.96 -0.54
N LEU A 125 -8.34 -3.69 -0.23
CA LEU A 125 -8.92 -2.54 -0.92
C LEU A 125 -8.04 -2.17 -2.10
N HIS A 126 -8.57 -2.29 -3.31
CA HIS A 126 -7.90 -1.97 -4.56
C HIS A 126 -8.33 -0.57 -5.03
N PHE A 127 -7.57 0.46 -4.67
CA PHE A 127 -7.85 1.82 -5.08
C PHE A 127 -7.45 2.05 -6.53
N ARG A 128 -8.44 2.38 -7.37
CA ARG A 128 -8.28 2.69 -8.80
C ARG A 128 -7.62 4.05 -9.05
N SER A 129 -7.63 4.92 -8.04
CA SER A 129 -7.00 6.23 -8.12
C SER A 129 -6.66 6.75 -6.74
N PHE A 130 -5.51 7.42 -6.65
CA PHE A 130 -4.99 8.07 -5.46
C PHE A 130 -3.99 9.15 -5.91
N SER A 131 -3.71 10.15 -5.07
CA SER A 131 -2.87 11.30 -5.46
C SER A 131 -1.69 11.56 -4.51
N PHE A 132 -1.04 10.49 -4.04
CA PHE A 132 0.13 10.54 -3.16
C PHE A 132 1.08 9.38 -3.47
N SER A 133 2.35 9.49 -3.08
CA SER A 133 3.35 8.43 -3.28
C SER A 133 4.11 8.07 -2.01
N ASP A 134 3.92 8.83 -0.92
CA ASP A 134 4.41 8.45 0.40
C ASP A 134 3.45 7.46 1.09
N PHE A 135 3.60 6.17 0.79
CA PHE A 135 2.73 5.14 1.36
C PHE A 135 2.96 4.89 2.86
N GLN A 136 4.03 5.41 3.46
CA GLN A 136 4.30 5.30 4.90
C GLN A 136 3.58 6.37 5.72
N ASN A 137 3.03 7.40 5.07
CA ASN A 137 2.44 8.52 5.76
C ASN A 137 1.05 8.19 6.31
N GLY A 138 0.98 7.95 7.61
CA GLY A 138 -0.26 7.63 8.32
C GLY A 138 -1.35 8.70 8.25
N SER A 139 -1.01 9.96 7.93
CA SER A 139 -1.99 11.03 7.83
C SER A 139 -3.02 10.83 6.70
N TYR A 140 -2.73 9.98 5.71
CA TYR A 140 -3.68 9.61 4.67
C TYR A 140 -4.71 8.59 5.15
N TYR A 141 -4.26 7.56 5.85
CA TYR A 141 -5.10 6.41 6.20
C TYR A 141 -5.94 6.65 7.45
N ILE A 142 -5.55 7.54 8.37
CA ILE A 142 -6.34 7.88 9.56
C ILE A 142 -7.73 8.44 9.16
N PRO A 143 -7.84 9.45 8.27
CA PRO A 143 -9.14 9.90 7.76
C PRO A 143 -9.93 8.83 7.01
N LEU A 144 -9.25 7.96 6.24
CA LEU A 144 -9.88 6.86 5.51
C LEU A 144 -10.53 5.87 6.48
N GLN A 145 -9.78 5.44 7.49
CA GLN A 145 -10.26 4.55 8.55
C GLN A 145 -11.47 5.15 9.27
N ALA A 146 -11.39 6.42 9.66
CA ALA A 146 -12.47 7.12 10.35
C ALA A 146 -13.75 7.21 9.48
N ALA A 147 -13.60 7.54 8.19
CA ALA A 147 -14.73 7.63 7.27
C ALA A 147 -15.43 6.28 7.04
N MET A 148 -14.65 5.20 6.89
CA MET A 148 -15.19 3.85 6.76
C MET A 148 -15.90 3.41 8.05
N MET A 149 -15.30 3.65 9.21
CA MET A 149 -15.89 3.30 10.49
C MET A 149 -17.21 4.05 10.74
N GLU A 150 -17.28 5.34 10.38
CA GLU A 150 -18.50 6.13 10.48
C GLU A 150 -19.60 5.59 9.56
N ALA A 151 -19.26 5.18 8.34
CA ALA A 151 -20.21 4.60 7.40
C ALA A 151 -20.76 3.25 7.92
N PHE A 152 -19.90 2.37 8.44
CA PHE A 152 -20.35 1.12 9.08
C PHE A 152 -21.34 1.38 10.23
N LYS A 153 -21.07 2.38 11.07
CA LYS A 153 -21.98 2.78 12.16
C LYS A 153 -23.30 3.34 11.63
N SER A 154 -23.27 4.20 10.61
CA SER A 154 -24.47 4.78 9.99
C SER A 154 -25.38 3.71 9.39
N ASP A 155 -24.79 2.68 8.78
CA ASP A 155 -25.49 1.52 8.22
C ASP A 155 -25.90 0.50 9.28
N GLN A 156 -25.60 0.77 10.57
CA GLN A 156 -25.90 -0.10 11.71
C GLN A 156 -25.29 -1.50 11.56
N LEU A 157 -24.11 -1.59 10.94
CA LEU A 157 -23.40 -2.85 10.73
C LEU A 157 -22.63 -3.24 12.01
N PRO A 158 -22.55 -4.56 12.34
CA PRO A 158 -21.98 -5.03 13.61
C PRO A 158 -20.43 -5.04 13.62
N VAL A 159 -19.82 -3.91 13.27
CA VAL A 159 -18.37 -3.72 13.20
C VAL A 159 -17.88 -3.01 14.47
N ASP A 160 -16.88 -3.59 15.14
CA ASP A 160 -16.26 -3.01 16.34
C ASP A 160 -15.15 -2.03 15.97
N SER A 161 -14.29 -2.45 15.06
CA SER A 161 -13.11 -1.72 14.63
C SER A 161 -12.66 -2.22 13.26
N ILE A 162 -11.83 -1.42 12.61
CA ILE A 162 -11.17 -1.78 11.36
C ILE A 162 -9.69 -1.41 11.43
N SER A 163 -8.88 -2.12 10.64
CA SER A 163 -7.44 -1.90 10.52
C SER A 163 -7.05 -1.80 9.05
N LEU A 164 -6.26 -0.79 8.71
CA LEU A 164 -5.65 -0.58 7.40
C LEU A 164 -4.13 -0.79 7.52
N CYS A 165 -3.58 -1.70 6.71
CA CYS A 165 -2.18 -2.11 6.78
C CYS A 165 -1.57 -2.35 5.41
N ASP A 166 -0.24 -2.40 5.40
CA ASP A 166 0.58 -2.87 4.28
C ASP A 166 0.25 -2.21 2.94
N PRO A 167 0.11 -0.87 2.86
CA PRO A 167 -0.24 -0.22 1.60
C PRO A 167 0.90 -0.36 0.58
N PHE A 168 0.62 -0.88 -0.60
CA PHE A 168 1.58 -0.98 -1.68
C PHE A 168 0.92 -0.73 -3.03
N LYS A 169 1.74 -0.40 -4.03
CA LYS A 169 1.28 -0.26 -5.40
C LYS A 169 1.54 -1.56 -6.15
N ASP A 170 0.52 -2.15 -6.75
CA ASP A 170 0.62 -3.40 -7.49
C ASP A 170 1.16 -3.19 -8.92
N ALA A 171 1.18 -4.27 -9.71
CA ALA A 171 1.65 -4.25 -11.09
C ALA A 171 0.67 -3.55 -12.06
N ASP A 172 -0.60 -3.43 -11.69
CA ASP A 172 -1.67 -2.80 -12.47
C ASP A 172 -1.91 -1.33 -12.07
N ASP A 173 -0.98 -0.76 -11.31
CA ASP A 173 -1.00 0.59 -10.76
C ASP A 173 -2.09 0.88 -9.71
N TYR A 174 -2.76 -0.15 -9.18
CA TYR A 174 -3.66 -0.01 -8.03
C TYR A 174 -2.87 0.21 -6.75
N LEU A 175 -3.40 1.06 -5.87
CA LEU A 175 -2.97 1.08 -4.48
C LEU A 175 -3.77 0.01 -3.73
N GLU A 176 -3.08 -1.05 -3.34
CA GLU A 176 -3.60 -2.10 -2.48
C GLU A 176 -3.39 -1.73 -1.02
N VAL A 177 -4.45 -1.82 -0.22
CA VAL A 177 -4.39 -1.65 1.24
C VAL A 177 -5.10 -2.83 1.88
N ARG A 178 -4.40 -3.56 2.76
CA ARG A 178 -5.04 -4.65 3.53
C ARG A 178 -6.03 -4.05 4.51
N LEU A 179 -7.25 -4.58 4.51
CA LEU A 179 -8.31 -4.23 5.44
C LEU A 179 -8.66 -5.46 6.29
N ASP A 180 -8.64 -5.25 7.61
CA ASP A 180 -9.22 -6.17 8.58
C ASP A 180 -10.46 -5.52 9.20
N VAL A 181 -11.62 -6.18 9.11
CA VAL A 181 -12.88 -5.73 9.72
C VAL A 181 -13.20 -6.62 10.93
N CYS A 182 -13.14 -6.07 12.14
CA CYS A 182 -13.37 -6.81 13.38
C CYS A 182 -14.87 -6.75 13.77
N PRO A 183 -15.49 -7.88 14.16
CA PRO A 183 -16.88 -7.92 14.60
C PRO A 183 -17.09 -7.35 16.01
N SER A 184 -18.28 -6.77 16.24
CA SER A 184 -18.71 -6.27 17.56
C SER A 184 -19.37 -7.36 18.41
N GLY A 185 -18.87 -7.56 19.62
CA GLY A 185 -19.45 -8.45 20.63
C GLY A 185 -19.40 -9.95 20.33
N VAL A 186 -18.82 -10.37 19.21
CA VAL A 186 -18.72 -11.78 18.79
C VAL A 186 -17.33 -12.12 18.25
N TYR A 187 -17.01 -13.40 18.15
CA TYR A 187 -15.71 -13.85 17.63
C TYR A 187 -15.61 -13.73 16.10
N PHE A 188 -16.69 -13.97 15.35
CA PHE A 188 -16.67 -13.97 13.89
C PHE A 188 -18.04 -13.53 13.36
N PHE A 189 -18.07 -13.00 12.14
CA PHE A 189 -19.32 -12.70 11.46
C PHE A 189 -19.99 -14.00 10.98
N ASN A 190 -21.28 -14.17 11.26
CA ASN A 190 -22.05 -15.22 10.62
C ASN A 190 -22.20 -14.96 9.10
N ARG A 191 -22.75 -15.91 8.35
CA ARG A 191 -22.92 -15.79 6.89
C ARG A 191 -23.66 -14.52 6.46
N THR A 192 -24.69 -14.14 7.21
CA THR A 192 -25.47 -12.91 6.93
C THR A 192 -24.62 -11.67 7.15
N GLY A 193 -23.95 -11.54 8.31
CA GLY A 193 -23.08 -10.42 8.61
C GLY A 193 -21.93 -10.29 7.61
N PHE A 194 -21.31 -11.42 7.27
CA PHE A 194 -20.28 -11.47 6.23
C PHE A 194 -20.79 -10.98 4.87
N SER A 195 -21.95 -11.47 4.42
CA SER A 195 -22.53 -11.08 3.12
C SER A 195 -22.90 -9.60 3.08
N VAL A 196 -23.46 -9.06 4.16
CA VAL A 196 -23.85 -7.64 4.22
C VAL A 196 -22.60 -6.75 4.22
N ILE A 197 -21.59 -7.07 5.01
CA ILE A 197 -20.34 -6.28 5.08
C ILE A 197 -19.59 -6.31 3.75
N THR A 198 -19.40 -7.50 3.17
CA THR A 198 -18.68 -7.63 1.89
C THR A 198 -19.43 -7.01 0.72
N SER A 199 -20.77 -7.06 0.73
CA SER A 199 -21.60 -6.33 -0.23
C SER A 199 -21.45 -4.81 -0.06
N GLN A 200 -21.43 -4.32 1.18
CA GLN A 200 -21.33 -2.89 1.44
C GLN A 200 -19.95 -2.33 1.11
N LEU A 201 -18.88 -3.09 1.35
CA LEU A 201 -17.52 -2.74 0.92
C LEU A 201 -17.38 -2.59 -0.61
N ASN A 202 -18.23 -3.26 -1.39
CA ASN A 202 -18.26 -3.15 -2.86
C ASN A 202 -19.38 -2.21 -3.36
N ASN A 203 -20.07 -1.52 -2.45
CA ASN A 203 -21.06 -0.52 -2.81
C ASN A 203 -20.38 0.83 -3.10
N ILE A 204 -20.51 1.33 -4.33
CA ILE A 204 -19.89 2.59 -4.76
C ILE A 204 -20.35 3.82 -3.97
N THR A 205 -21.52 3.75 -3.31
CA THR A 205 -22.05 4.84 -2.48
C THR A 205 -21.83 4.63 -0.99
N PHE A 206 -21.03 3.63 -0.58
CA PHE A 206 -20.82 3.28 0.83
C PHE A 206 -20.39 4.48 1.67
N PHE A 207 -19.37 5.21 1.21
CA PHE A 207 -18.94 6.45 1.85
C PHE A 207 -18.28 7.39 0.85
N LYS A 208 -18.15 8.66 1.25
CA LYS A 208 -17.36 9.63 0.49
C LYS A 208 -15.88 9.44 0.80
N HIS A 209 -15.11 9.00 -0.20
CA HIS A 209 -13.67 8.85 -0.08
C HIS A 209 -12.99 10.16 0.34
N PRO A 210 -12.22 10.19 1.43
CA PRO A 210 -11.42 11.35 1.79
C PRO A 210 -10.27 11.52 0.79
N HIS A 211 -9.96 12.75 0.42
CA HIS A 211 -8.73 13.05 -0.30
C HIS A 211 -7.55 12.55 0.55
N PRO A 212 -6.55 11.86 -0.04
CA PRO A 212 -6.25 11.73 -1.47
C PRO A 212 -6.75 10.45 -2.17
N PHE A 213 -7.68 9.70 -1.59
CA PHE A 213 -8.20 8.45 -2.16
C PHE A 213 -9.35 8.70 -3.15
N GLY A 214 -9.44 7.84 -4.16
CA GLY A 214 -10.61 7.76 -5.05
C GLY A 214 -11.30 6.40 -4.97
N PRO A 215 -12.01 5.97 -6.04
CA PRO A 215 -12.79 4.74 -6.01
C PRO A 215 -11.94 3.49 -5.79
N PHE A 216 -12.50 2.50 -5.09
CA PHE A 216 -11.87 1.19 -4.91
C PHE A 216 -12.83 0.03 -5.21
N PHE A 217 -12.32 -1.20 -5.16
CA PHE A 217 -13.12 -2.42 -4.98
C PHE A 217 -12.46 -3.30 -3.94
N PHE A 218 -13.22 -4.19 -3.31
CA PHE A 218 -12.75 -5.05 -2.23
C PHE A 218 -12.71 -6.52 -2.67
N THR A 219 -11.59 -7.19 -2.41
CA THR A 219 -11.41 -8.64 -2.61
C THR A 219 -11.04 -9.33 -1.29
N LEU A 220 -11.52 -10.55 -1.10
CA LEU A 220 -11.17 -11.36 0.08
C LEU A 220 -9.82 -12.04 -0.13
N ASN A 221 -9.01 -12.13 0.94
CA ASN A 221 -7.71 -12.81 0.89
C ASN A 221 -7.85 -14.33 0.93
N ASP A 222 -8.84 -14.82 1.68
CA ASP A 222 -8.99 -16.24 1.99
C ASP A 222 -10.46 -16.65 2.10
N ASN A 223 -10.65 -17.97 2.13
CA ASN A 223 -11.94 -18.58 2.45
C ASN A 223 -12.29 -18.39 3.94
N TYR A 224 -12.91 -17.25 4.27
CA TYR A 224 -13.30 -16.85 5.63
C TYR A 224 -14.04 -17.93 6.44
N PHE A 225 -14.80 -18.81 5.78
CA PHE A 225 -15.56 -19.89 6.42
C PHE A 225 -14.85 -21.26 6.46
N THR A 226 -13.68 -21.42 5.85
CA THR A 226 -12.96 -22.70 5.86
C THR A 226 -11.89 -22.69 6.94
N GLY A 227 -12.30 -22.85 8.20
CA GLY A 227 -11.38 -23.30 9.24
C GLY A 227 -10.91 -24.72 8.92
N LYS A 228 -9.59 -24.95 8.87
CA LYS A 228 -8.88 -26.25 8.71
C LYS A 228 -9.79 -27.49 8.60
N ALA A 229 -10.23 -27.81 7.38
CA ALA A 229 -10.77 -29.13 7.08
C ALA A 229 -9.59 -30.10 6.90
N ASN A 230 -9.04 -30.63 7.99
CA ASN A 230 -8.42 -31.95 7.94
C ASN A 230 -9.54 -32.99 7.83
N PHE A 231 -10.14 -33.12 6.66
CA PHE A 231 -10.77 -34.35 6.19
C PHE A 231 -10.74 -34.31 4.67
N GLU A 232 -10.01 -35.25 4.09
CA GLU A 232 -10.10 -35.56 2.67
C GLU A 232 -11.57 -35.78 2.31
N GLN A 233 -12.10 -34.94 1.41
CA GLN A 233 -13.10 -35.38 0.46
C GLN A 233 -12.93 -34.60 -0.82
N LYS A 234 -12.40 -35.30 -1.83
CA LYS A 234 -12.51 -34.94 -3.25
C LYS A 234 -13.95 -34.50 -3.52
N LEU A 235 -14.14 -33.24 -3.92
CA LEU A 235 -15.26 -32.92 -4.78
C LEU A 235 -14.80 -33.14 -6.22
N VAL A 236 -15.28 -34.24 -6.80
CA VAL A 236 -15.37 -34.42 -8.24
C VAL A 236 -16.48 -33.49 -8.72
N LEU A 237 -16.13 -32.57 -9.61
CA LEU A 237 -17.12 -31.83 -10.40
C LEU A 237 -17.51 -32.72 -11.57
N ASP A 238 -18.59 -33.49 -11.41
CA ASP A 238 -19.31 -34.03 -12.55
C ASP A 238 -20.19 -32.91 -13.11
N ILE A 239 -19.78 -32.39 -14.27
CA ILE A 239 -20.61 -31.54 -15.13
C ILE A 239 -21.18 -32.48 -16.18
N ASP A 240 -22.42 -32.92 -15.99
CA ASP A 240 -23.23 -33.49 -17.06
C ASP A 240 -23.94 -32.34 -17.79
N LEU A 241 -23.60 -32.19 -19.08
CA LEU A 241 -24.38 -31.52 -20.12
C LEU A 241 -24.72 -32.57 -21.19
#